data_AF-A0A2P2LKQ0-F1
#
_entry.id   AF-A0A2P2LKQ0-F1
#
_cell.length_a   1.000
_cell.length_b   1.000
_cell.length_c   1.000
_cell.angle_alpha   90.00
_cell.angle_beta   90.00
_cell.angle_gamma   90.00
#
_symmetry.space_group_name_H-M   'P 1'
#
loop_
_entity.id
_entity.type
_entity.pdbx_description
1 polymer ?
#
loop_
_entity_poly.entity_id
_entity_poly.type
_entity_poly.pdbx_seq_one_letter_code
_entity_poly.pdbx_strand_id
1 'polypeptide(L)'
;MACITEQDCKIAERIEKEGKGCLIVVNKWDTIPYKNQQTATHYEQDVREKLRLLHWAPIVYSTAIAGHSVEKILVAASTVEKERSRRLGTSILNQVVQEALAFKSPPRTQGGRRGRVYYCTQAAVRPPTFVFFVNDANLFPETYRRYMDKQLRADAGFSGTPIRLLWRSRRKMEKGEKVKSATRTQINLRPRHRRLAVAT
;
A
#
# COMPACT_ATOMS: atom_id res chain seq x y z
N MET A 1 -18.04 21.03 -17.80
CA MET A 1 -18.21 20.55 -16.41
C MET A 1 -18.55 19.08 -16.45
N ALA A 2 -17.71 18.24 -15.85
CA ALA A 2 -17.99 16.80 -15.74
C ALA A 2 -19.25 16.55 -14.89
N CYS A 3 -20.24 15.82 -15.44
CA CYS A 3 -21.47 15.38 -14.75
C CYS A 3 -21.16 14.22 -13.79
N ILE A 4 -20.39 14.49 -12.75
CA ILE A 4 -20.12 13.54 -11.66
C ILE A 4 -21.09 13.84 -10.53
N THR A 5 -21.79 12.80 -10.08
CA THR A 5 -22.79 12.87 -9.01
C THR A 5 -22.23 12.34 -7.70
N GLU A 6 -22.93 12.59 -6.59
CA GLU A 6 -22.55 12.01 -5.28
C GLU A 6 -22.56 10.48 -5.28
N GLN A 7 -23.41 9.87 -6.11
CA GLN A 7 -23.50 8.42 -6.22
C GLN A 7 -22.19 7.84 -6.80
N ASP A 8 -21.59 8.52 -7.77
CA ASP A 8 -20.31 8.12 -8.35
C ASP A 8 -19.19 8.17 -7.31
N CYS A 9 -19.19 9.19 -6.44
CA CYS A 9 -18.24 9.29 -5.32
C CYS A 9 -18.39 8.13 -4.33
N LYS A 10 -19.63 7.75 -3.97
CA LYS A 10 -19.89 6.60 -3.08
C LYS A 10 -19.42 5.28 -3.68
N ILE A 11 -19.59 5.11 -5.00
CA ILE A 11 -19.09 3.92 -5.72
C ILE A 11 -17.55 3.91 -5.72
N ALA A 12 -16.92 5.07 -5.93
CA ALA A 12 -15.47 5.21 -5.89
C ALA A 12 -14.88 4.83 -4.52
N GLU A 13 -15.48 5.30 -3.42
CA GLU A 13 -15.10 4.91 -2.06
C GLU A 13 -15.17 3.39 -1.84
N ARG A 14 -16.24 2.76 -2.35
CA ARG A 14 -16.43 1.32 -2.24
C ARG A 14 -15.35 0.54 -3.00
N ILE A 15 -15.00 0.99 -4.21
CA ILE A 15 -13.94 0.38 -5.03
C ILE A 15 -12.60 0.38 -4.30
N GLU A 16 -12.24 1.52 -3.70
CA GLU A 16 -10.98 1.66 -2.96
C GLU A 16 -10.96 0.78 -1.70
N LYS A 17 -12.06 0.80 -0.93
CA LYS A 17 -12.22 -0.04 0.27
C LYS A 17 -12.08 -1.53 -0.05
N GLU A 18 -12.68 -1.98 -1.14
CA GLU A 18 -12.61 -3.38 -1.59
C GLU A 18 -11.27 -3.74 -2.26
N GLY A 19 -10.42 -2.75 -2.59
CA GLY A 19 -9.12 -3.00 -3.22
C GLY A 19 -9.22 -3.51 -4.65
N LYS A 20 -10.23 -3.04 -5.40
CA LYS A 20 -10.47 -3.45 -6.79
C LYS A 20 -9.70 -2.55 -7.75
N GLY A 21 -9.22 -3.13 -8.85
CA GLY A 21 -8.70 -2.34 -9.96
C GLY A 21 -9.83 -1.60 -10.65
N CYS A 22 -9.57 -0.40 -11.12
CA CYS A 22 -10.58 0.49 -11.68
C CYS A 22 -10.06 1.20 -12.94
N LEU A 23 -10.96 1.38 -13.90
CA LEU A 23 -10.80 2.15 -15.11
C LEU A 23 -11.98 3.13 -15.17
N ILE A 24 -11.70 4.42 -15.34
CA ILE A 24 -12.74 5.44 -15.49
C ILE A 24 -13.06 5.57 -16.98
N VAL A 25 -14.30 5.31 -17.37
CA VAL A 25 -14.75 5.46 -18.75
C VAL A 25 -15.68 6.66 -18.84
N VAL A 26 -15.26 7.67 -19.60
CA VAL A 26 -16.09 8.83 -19.91
C VAL A 26 -16.80 8.53 -21.23
N ASN A 27 -18.09 8.21 -21.13
CA ASN A 27 -18.94 7.92 -22.29
C ASN A 27 -19.58 9.21 -22.85
N LYS A 28 -20.14 9.12 -24.07
CA LYS A 28 -20.80 10.20 -24.80
C LYS A 28 -19.87 11.37 -25.16
N TRP A 29 -18.58 11.09 -25.38
CA TRP A 29 -17.59 12.12 -25.71
C TRP A 29 -17.88 12.87 -27.02
N ASP A 30 -18.72 12.31 -27.88
CA ASP A 30 -19.27 12.91 -29.08
C ASP A 30 -20.21 14.10 -28.82
N THR A 31 -20.88 14.12 -27.67
CA THR A 31 -21.87 15.17 -27.34
C THR A 31 -21.26 16.49 -26.87
N ILE A 32 -19.95 16.52 -26.64
CA ILE A 32 -19.26 17.71 -26.15
C ILE A 32 -18.93 18.65 -27.33
N PRO A 33 -19.48 19.88 -27.35
CA PRO A 33 -19.17 20.85 -28.39
C PRO A 33 -17.73 21.36 -28.24
N TYR A 34 -17.06 21.61 -29.37
CA TYR A 34 -15.66 22.07 -29.45
C TYR A 34 -14.63 21.08 -28.86
N LYS A 35 -14.29 20.06 -29.66
CA LYS A 35 -13.25 19.07 -29.38
C LYS A 35 -11.84 19.67 -29.57
N ASN A 36 -11.47 20.62 -28.71
CA ASN A 36 -10.10 21.11 -28.64
C ASN A 36 -9.31 20.27 -27.63
N GLN A 37 -7.99 20.16 -27.82
CA GLN A 37 -7.10 19.46 -26.86
C GLN A 37 -7.22 20.06 -25.45
N GLN A 38 -7.44 21.38 -25.34
CA GLN A 38 -7.67 22.07 -24.07
C GLN A 38 -8.95 21.60 -23.36
N THR A 39 -10.02 21.31 -24.11
CA THR A 39 -11.27 20.80 -23.55
C THR A 39 -11.08 19.44 -22.90
N ALA A 40 -10.31 18.54 -23.55
CA ALA A 40 -10.01 17.21 -23.01
C ALA A 40 -9.21 17.30 -21.70
N THR A 41 -8.20 18.15 -21.63
CA THR A 41 -7.39 18.36 -20.42
C THR A 41 -8.24 18.95 -19.29
N HIS A 42 -9.10 19.92 -19.58
CA HIS A 42 -10.00 20.50 -18.58
C HIS A 42 -10.99 19.46 -18.03
N TYR A 43 -11.53 18.59 -18.89
CA TYR A 43 -12.41 17.50 -18.45
C TYR A 43 -11.67 16.47 -17.61
N GLU A 44 -10.44 16.11 -17.99
CA GLU A 44 -9.62 15.20 -17.19
C GLU A 44 -9.38 15.79 -15.80
N GLN A 45 -9.00 17.06 -15.72
CA GLN A 45 -8.75 17.74 -14.45
C GLN A 45 -10.02 17.82 -13.59
N ASP A 46 -11.17 18.19 -14.17
CA ASP A 46 -12.47 18.18 -13.49
C ASP A 46 -12.79 16.80 -12.88
N VAL A 47 -12.56 15.73 -13.65
CA VAL A 47 -12.80 14.34 -13.20
C VAL A 47 -11.86 13.98 -12.05
N ARG A 48 -10.57 14.33 -12.15
CA ARG A 48 -9.55 14.06 -11.12
C ARG A 48 -9.83 14.82 -9.83
N GLU A 49 -10.32 16.05 -9.93
CA GLU A 49 -10.64 16.88 -8.76
C GLU A 49 -11.85 16.38 -7.99
N LYS A 50 -12.86 15.84 -8.70
CA LYS A 50 -14.07 15.27 -8.11
C LYS A 50 -13.84 13.84 -7.60
N LEU A 51 -13.13 12.99 -8.35
CA LEU A 51 -12.83 11.59 -7.99
C LEU A 51 -11.41 11.43 -7.41
N ARG A 52 -11.09 12.19 -6.36
CA ARG A 52 -9.74 12.23 -5.74
C ARG A 52 -9.22 10.86 -5.29
N LEU A 53 -10.13 10.00 -4.83
CA LEU A 53 -9.84 8.63 -4.38
C LEU A 53 -9.32 7.74 -5.52
N LEU A 54 -9.79 7.99 -6.75
CA LEU A 54 -9.41 7.25 -7.96
C LEU A 54 -8.39 8.01 -8.82
N HIS A 55 -7.56 8.86 -8.22
CA HIS A 55 -6.50 9.58 -8.92
C HIS A 55 -5.51 8.65 -9.67
N TRP A 56 -5.43 7.38 -9.26
CA TRP A 56 -4.60 6.36 -9.89
C TRP A 56 -5.27 5.62 -11.05
N ALA A 57 -6.58 5.79 -11.26
CA ALA A 57 -7.31 5.09 -12.31
C ALA A 57 -7.07 5.74 -13.69
N PRO A 58 -6.79 4.99 -14.75
CA PRO A 58 -6.72 5.54 -16.10
C PRO A 58 -8.11 6.03 -16.54
N ILE A 59 -8.14 7.10 -17.35
CA ILE A 59 -9.36 7.65 -17.92
C ILE A 59 -9.39 7.33 -19.42
N VAL A 60 -10.49 6.74 -19.89
CA VAL A 60 -10.69 6.40 -21.31
C VAL A 60 -11.96 7.06 -21.82
N TYR A 61 -11.84 7.79 -22.91
CA TYR A 61 -12.96 8.42 -23.59
C TYR A 61 -13.57 7.46 -24.62
N SER A 62 -14.90 7.34 -24.59
CA SER A 62 -15.64 6.44 -25.49
C SER A 62 -16.96 7.05 -25.96
N THR A 63 -17.45 6.53 -27.09
CA THR A 63 -18.79 6.80 -27.61
C THR A 63 -19.44 5.45 -27.92
N ALA A 64 -20.28 4.98 -26.99
CA ALA A 64 -20.89 3.66 -27.09
C ALA A 64 -21.77 3.48 -28.34
N ILE A 65 -22.51 4.53 -28.75
CA ILE A 65 -23.45 4.48 -29.88
C ILE A 65 -22.72 4.20 -31.20
N ALA A 66 -21.55 4.82 -31.39
CA ALA A 66 -20.72 4.64 -32.58
C ALA A 66 -19.78 3.42 -32.49
N GLY A 67 -19.78 2.70 -31.35
CA GLY A 67 -18.82 1.62 -31.07
C GLY A 67 -17.36 2.09 -30.97
N HIS A 68 -17.11 3.40 -30.95
CA HIS A 68 -15.75 3.93 -30.98
C HIS A 68 -15.06 3.77 -29.63
N SER A 69 -13.79 3.32 -29.65
CA SER A 69 -12.93 3.12 -28.48
C SER A 69 -13.37 2.01 -27.51
N VAL A 70 -14.29 1.12 -27.87
CA VAL A 70 -14.65 -0.03 -27.01
C VAL A 70 -13.47 -0.99 -26.83
N GLU A 71 -12.71 -1.25 -27.90
CA GLU A 71 -11.49 -2.07 -27.83
C GLU A 71 -10.44 -1.46 -26.89
N LYS A 72 -10.32 -0.14 -26.86
CA LYS A 72 -9.38 0.56 -25.96
C LYS A 72 -9.71 0.33 -24.49
N ILE A 73 -10.99 0.19 -24.16
CA ILE A 73 -11.44 -0.15 -22.79
C ILE A 73 -10.93 -1.54 -22.41
N LEU A 74 -11.05 -2.53 -23.29
CA LEU A 74 -10.59 -3.90 -23.03
C LEU A 74 -9.07 -3.97 -22.88
N VAL A 75 -8.33 -3.28 -23.76
CA VAL A 75 -6.87 -3.19 -23.67
C VAL A 75 -6.45 -2.51 -22.36
N ALA A 76 -7.07 -1.39 -22.01
CA ALA A 76 -6.79 -0.69 -20.75
C ALA A 76 -7.10 -1.57 -19.53
N ALA A 77 -8.23 -2.27 -19.53
CA ALA A 77 -8.59 -3.20 -18.45
C ALA A 77 -7.57 -4.34 -18.30
N SER A 78 -7.06 -4.90 -19.40
CA SER A 78 -6.01 -5.92 -19.36
C SER A 78 -4.71 -5.36 -18.76
N THR A 79 -4.31 -4.15 -19.14
CA THR A 79 -3.14 -3.46 -18.56
C THR A 79 -3.31 -3.24 -17.06
N VAL A 80 -4.48 -2.77 -16.62
CA VAL A 80 -4.79 -2.59 -15.20
C VAL A 80 -4.69 -3.91 -14.44
N GLU A 81 -5.20 -5.00 -14.98
CA GLU A 81 -5.14 -6.31 -14.32
C GLU A 81 -3.70 -6.87 -14.26
N LYS A 82 -2.88 -6.63 -15.29
CA LYS A 82 -1.44 -6.94 -15.27
C LYS A 82 -0.73 -6.16 -14.16
N GLU A 83 -0.97 -4.85 -14.07
CA GLU A 83 -0.38 -4.02 -13.03
C GLU A 83 -0.85 -4.42 -11.62
N ARG A 84 -2.13 -4.73 -11.47
CA ARG A 84 -2.73 -5.16 -10.20
C ARG A 84 -2.18 -6.48 -9.68
N SER A 85 -1.80 -7.39 -10.59
CA SER A 85 -1.23 -8.70 -10.29
C SER A 85 0.30 -8.71 -10.23
N ARG A 86 0.96 -7.61 -10.59
CA ARG A 86 2.42 -7.50 -10.63
C ARG A 86 3.04 -7.61 -9.23
N ARG A 87 4.05 -8.46 -9.13
CA ARG A 87 4.91 -8.62 -7.95
C ARG A 87 6.29 -8.04 -8.24
N LEU A 88 6.73 -7.10 -7.41
CA LEU A 88 8.05 -6.50 -7.47
C LEU A 88 9.05 -7.27 -6.61
N GLY A 89 10.27 -7.40 -7.12
CA GLY A 89 11.39 -7.91 -6.34
C GLY A 89 11.70 -6.99 -5.17
N THR A 90 11.99 -7.58 -4.00
CA THR A 90 12.30 -6.81 -2.78
C THR A 90 13.52 -5.92 -2.96
N SER A 91 14.51 -6.31 -3.76
CA SER A 91 15.70 -5.51 -4.03
C SER A 91 15.36 -4.19 -4.73
N ILE A 92 14.59 -4.25 -5.82
CA ILE A 92 14.15 -3.07 -6.57
C ILE A 92 13.27 -2.17 -5.69
N LEU A 93 12.33 -2.78 -4.95
CA LEU A 93 11.46 -2.03 -4.04
C LEU A 93 12.26 -1.29 -2.96
N ASN A 94 13.28 -1.92 -2.38
CA ASN A 94 14.11 -1.26 -1.38
C ASN A 94 14.95 -0.14 -1.99
N GLN A 95 15.45 -0.29 -3.22
CA GLN A 95 16.15 0.79 -3.92
C GLN A 95 15.24 2.01 -4.10
N VAL A 96 14.05 1.83 -4.65
CA VAL A 96 13.04 2.89 -4.83
C VAL A 96 12.72 3.58 -3.50
N VAL A 97 12.56 2.81 -2.43
CA VAL A 97 12.31 3.36 -1.10
C VAL A 97 13.50 4.18 -0.58
N GLN A 98 14.74 3.74 -0.82
CA GLN A 98 15.92 4.52 -0.41
C GLN A 98 16.02 5.84 -1.17
N GLU A 99 15.74 5.84 -2.49
CA GLU A 99 15.70 7.05 -3.31
C GLU A 99 14.61 8.02 -2.80
N ALA A 100 13.42 7.52 -2.47
CA ALA A 100 12.36 8.29 -1.83
C ALA A 100 12.79 8.92 -0.49
N LEU A 101 13.46 8.15 0.37
CA LEU A 101 13.96 8.62 1.66
C LEU A 101 15.05 9.69 1.52
N ALA A 102 15.89 9.58 0.49
CA ALA A 102 16.94 10.55 0.18
C ALA A 102 16.34 11.87 -0.29
N PHE A 103 15.32 11.83 -1.16
CA PHE A 103 14.62 13.03 -1.62
C PHE A 103 13.85 13.71 -0.49
N LYS A 104 13.07 12.95 0.28
CA LYS A 104 12.31 13.48 1.42
C LYS A 104 12.44 12.59 2.64
N SER A 105 13.22 13.09 3.57
CA SER A 105 13.42 12.50 4.89
C SER A 105 12.12 12.52 5.73
N PRO A 106 11.85 11.47 6.55
CA PRO A 106 10.75 11.49 7.52
C PRO A 106 10.90 12.66 8.50
N PRO A 107 9.80 13.31 8.92
CA PRO A 107 9.85 14.44 9.83
C PRO A 107 10.46 14.03 11.18
N ARG A 108 11.13 14.99 11.83
CA ARG A 108 11.58 14.83 13.21
C ARG A 108 10.42 15.14 14.15
N THR A 109 10.25 14.33 15.19
CA THR A 109 9.35 14.66 16.30
C THR A 109 9.95 15.76 17.17
N GLN A 110 9.12 16.40 18.01
CA GLN A 110 9.55 17.43 18.95
C GLN A 110 10.70 16.96 19.87
N GLY A 111 10.76 15.67 20.22
CA GLY A 111 11.86 15.06 20.98
C GLY A 111 13.07 14.62 20.15
N GLY A 112 13.24 15.11 18.92
CA GLY A 112 14.39 14.81 18.05
C GLY A 112 14.43 13.41 17.46
N ARG A 113 13.47 12.53 17.76
CA ARG A 113 13.37 11.19 17.18
C ARG A 113 12.90 11.27 15.73
N ARG A 114 13.57 10.51 14.87
CA ARG A 114 13.26 10.42 13.44
C ARG A 114 12.79 9.01 13.07
N GLY A 115 11.78 8.94 12.20
CA GLY A 115 11.36 7.68 11.60
C GLY A 115 12.51 7.04 10.80
N ARG A 116 12.76 5.76 11.03
CA ARG A 116 13.73 4.94 10.28
C ARG A 116 12.99 3.80 9.61
N VAL A 117 13.15 3.69 8.30
CA VAL A 117 12.67 2.55 7.51
C VAL A 117 13.84 1.58 7.36
N TYR A 118 13.64 0.34 7.78
CA TYR A 118 14.68 -0.69 7.70
C TYR A 118 14.66 -1.40 6.36
N TYR A 119 13.47 -1.85 5.96
CA TYR A 119 13.24 -2.51 4.68
C TYR A 119 11.75 -2.48 4.33
N CYS A 120 11.46 -2.71 3.06
CA CYS A 120 10.12 -2.80 2.51
C CYS A 120 9.98 -4.10 1.71
N THR A 121 8.79 -4.71 1.77
CA THR A 121 8.45 -5.92 1.01
C THR A 121 7.02 -5.84 0.49
N GLN A 122 6.73 -6.53 -0.61
CA GLN A 122 5.36 -6.69 -1.10
C GLN A 122 4.74 -7.96 -0.51
N ALA A 123 3.83 -7.79 0.45
CA ALA A 123 3.17 -8.91 1.14
C ALA A 123 2.07 -9.56 0.29
N ALA A 124 1.29 -8.77 -0.45
CA ALA A 124 0.19 -9.27 -1.27
C ALA A 124 0.12 -8.60 -2.64
N VAL A 125 -0.54 -9.29 -3.56
CA VAL A 125 -0.95 -8.81 -4.90
C VAL A 125 -2.48 -8.75 -4.92
N ARG A 126 -3.07 -7.89 -5.77
CA ARG A 126 -4.53 -7.73 -5.90
C ARG A 126 -5.30 -7.44 -4.58
N PRO A 127 -5.11 -6.28 -3.93
CA PRO A 127 -4.29 -5.15 -4.38
C PRO A 127 -2.82 -5.27 -3.95
N PRO A 128 -1.88 -4.65 -4.69
CA PRO A 128 -0.49 -4.51 -4.27
C PRO A 128 -0.40 -3.94 -2.85
N THR A 129 0.12 -4.76 -1.93
CA THR A 129 0.23 -4.41 -0.51
C THR A 129 1.69 -4.42 -0.10
N PHE A 130 2.20 -3.26 0.28
CA PHE A 130 3.57 -3.06 0.71
C PHE A 130 3.63 -2.93 2.23
N VAL A 131 4.57 -3.65 2.83
CA VAL A 131 4.83 -3.61 4.28
C VAL A 131 6.18 -2.93 4.51
N PHE A 132 6.13 -1.77 5.16
CA PHE A 132 7.29 -1.03 5.63
C PHE A 132 7.61 -1.45 7.05
N PHE A 133 8.81 -1.98 7.24
CA PHE A 133 9.33 -2.27 8.57
C PHE A 133 10.08 -1.06 9.08
N VAL A 134 9.56 -0.46 10.13
CA VAL A 134 10.04 0.79 10.67
C VAL A 134 10.36 0.67 12.15
N ASN A 135 11.09 1.66 12.67
CA ASN A 135 11.32 1.77 14.11
C ASN A 135 10.00 1.97 14.86
N ASP A 136 9.23 2.98 14.48
CA ASP A 136 7.94 3.30 15.06
C ASP A 136 7.01 3.92 13.99
N ALA A 137 5.88 3.27 13.73
CA ALA A 137 4.88 3.69 12.76
C ALA A 137 4.23 5.04 13.09
N ASN A 138 4.24 5.46 14.35
CA ASN A 138 3.72 6.75 14.78
C ASN A 138 4.60 7.93 14.35
N LEU A 139 5.87 7.67 14.03
CA LEU A 139 6.81 8.69 13.51
C LEU A 139 6.59 9.00 12.02
N PHE A 140 5.60 8.37 11.39
CA PHE A 140 5.26 8.55 9.97
C PHE A 140 3.83 9.08 9.87
N PRO A 141 3.66 10.43 9.86
CA PRO A 141 2.36 11.05 9.69
C PRO A 141 1.72 10.69 8.35
N GLU A 142 0.40 10.84 8.26
CA GLU A 142 -0.35 10.52 7.04
C GLU A 142 0.14 11.28 5.80
N THR A 143 0.60 12.52 5.99
CA THR A 143 1.23 13.31 4.91
C THR A 143 2.47 12.64 4.33
N TYR A 144 3.27 11.98 5.17
CA TYR A 144 4.43 11.22 4.74
C TYR A 144 4.05 9.90 4.09
N ARG A 145 3.01 9.22 4.60
CA ARG A 145 2.48 7.99 4.00
C ARG A 145 1.95 8.25 2.58
N ARG A 146 1.20 9.34 2.37
CA ARG A 146 0.76 9.78 1.04
C ARG A 146 1.91 10.14 0.11
N TYR A 147 2.97 10.75 0.64
CA TYR A 147 4.19 11.00 -0.14
C TYR A 147 4.83 9.69 -0.61
N MET A 148 4.97 8.70 0.28
CA MET A 148 5.53 7.39 -0.09
C MET A 148 4.64 6.67 -1.10
N ASP A 149 3.31 6.76 -0.99
CA ASP A 149 2.40 6.20 -2.00
C ASP A 149 2.63 6.83 -3.38
N LYS A 150 2.69 8.17 -3.43
CA LYS A 150 2.95 8.91 -4.67
C LYS A 150 4.30 8.52 -5.29
N GLN A 151 5.35 8.39 -4.47
CA GLN A 151 6.69 8.05 -4.96
C GLN A 151 6.74 6.62 -5.49
N LEU A 152 6.16 5.65 -4.76
CA LEU A 152 6.04 4.27 -5.25
C LEU A 152 5.27 4.19 -6.57
N ARG A 153 4.22 5.00 -6.74
CA ARG A 153 3.47 5.04 -8.01
C ARG A 153 4.29 5.63 -9.15
N ALA A 154 5.05 6.68 -8.87
CA ALA A 154 5.90 7.33 -9.87
C ALA A 154 7.02 6.40 -10.38
N ASP A 155 7.70 5.72 -9.47
CA ASP A 155 8.87 4.91 -9.82
C ASP A 155 8.50 3.48 -10.21
N ALA A 156 7.56 2.87 -9.48
CA ALA A 156 7.24 1.48 -9.66
C ALA A 156 6.09 1.24 -10.64
N GLY A 157 5.15 2.18 -10.82
CA GLY A 157 3.95 2.03 -11.66
C GLY A 157 2.68 1.75 -10.83
N PHE A 158 1.84 0.79 -11.24
CA PHE A 158 0.53 0.48 -10.64
C PHE A 158 -0.64 1.41 -11.04
N SER A 159 -0.69 1.77 -12.32
CA SER A 159 -1.88 2.44 -12.87
C SER A 159 -3.11 1.53 -12.78
N GLY A 160 -4.24 2.10 -12.36
CA GLY A 160 -5.51 1.39 -12.28
C GLY A 160 -5.69 0.47 -11.09
N THR A 161 -4.77 0.45 -10.11
CA THR A 161 -4.96 -0.28 -8.86
C THR A 161 -4.72 0.59 -7.63
N PRO A 162 -5.52 0.42 -6.56
CA PRO A 162 -5.17 0.97 -5.26
C PRO A 162 -3.94 0.24 -4.72
N ILE A 163 -3.07 0.99 -4.04
CA ILE A 163 -1.91 0.46 -3.31
C ILE A 163 -2.23 0.53 -1.82
N ARG A 164 -1.86 -0.52 -1.07
CA ARG A 164 -1.99 -0.54 0.40
C ARG A 164 -0.62 -0.44 1.05
N LEU A 165 -0.40 0.60 1.85
CA LEU A 165 0.82 0.77 2.64
C LEU A 165 0.57 0.39 4.09
N LEU A 166 1.25 -0.65 4.56
CA LEU A 166 1.21 -1.10 5.94
C LEU A 166 2.53 -0.76 6.63
N TRP A 167 2.44 -0.15 7.81
CA TRP A 167 3.61 0.28 8.58
C TRP A 167 3.70 -0.58 9.84
N ARG A 168 4.76 -1.40 9.93
CA ARG A 168 4.98 -2.28 11.08
C ARG A 168 6.16 -1.77 11.90
N SER A 169 5.88 -1.37 13.14
CA SER A 169 6.91 -1.07 14.14
C SER A 169 7.63 -2.36 14.53
N ARG A 170 8.95 -2.30 14.66
CA ARG A 170 9.72 -3.37 15.29
C ARG A 170 9.27 -3.49 16.75
N ARG A 171 8.82 -4.67 17.18
CA ARG A 171 8.56 -4.92 18.60
C ARG A 171 9.86 -4.65 19.36
N LYS A 172 9.82 -3.70 20.30
CA LYS A 172 10.83 -3.67 21.36
C LYS A 172 10.66 -4.98 22.10
N MET A 173 11.66 -5.86 22.01
CA MET A 173 11.84 -6.88 23.04
C MET A 173 11.99 -6.08 24.34
N GLU A 174 11.00 -6.14 25.22
CA GLU A 174 11.20 -5.72 26.60
C GLU A 174 12.37 -6.57 27.11
N LYS A 175 13.50 -5.92 27.42
CA LYS A 175 14.59 -6.59 28.12
C LYS A 175 13.98 -7.09 29.42
N GLY A 176 13.72 -8.39 29.48
CA GLY A 176 13.16 -9.05 30.64
C GLY A 176 13.86 -8.58 31.90
N GLU A 177 13.05 -8.06 32.80
CA GLU A 177 13.38 -7.76 34.18
C GLU A 177 14.15 -8.97 34.74
N LYS A 178 15.45 -8.78 35.02
CA LYS A 178 16.22 -9.76 35.78
C LYS A 178 15.59 -9.82 37.17
N VAL A 179 14.65 -10.74 37.38
CA VAL A 179 14.14 -11.07 38.71
C VAL A 179 15.32 -11.63 39.51
N LYS A 180 15.95 -10.75 40.28
CA LYS A 180 16.73 -11.13 41.45
C LYS A 180 15.73 -11.63 42.49
N SER A 181 15.53 -12.94 42.59
CA SER A 181 15.02 -13.53 43.83
C SER A 181 16.07 -14.50 44.36
N ALA A 182 16.65 -14.10 45.48
CA ALA A 182 17.58 -14.88 46.26
C ALA A 182 16.80 -15.88 47.13
N THR A 183 17.33 -17.11 47.20
CA THR A 183 17.51 -17.90 48.42
C THR A 183 16.30 -18.48 49.17
N ARG A 184 16.46 -19.76 49.58
CA ARG A 184 15.70 -20.58 50.56
C ARG A 184 14.39 -21.19 50.00
N THR A 185 14.14 -22.50 50.01
CA THR A 185 14.45 -23.57 50.98
C THR A 185 14.25 -24.95 50.32
N GLN A 186 15.10 -25.92 50.70
CA GLN A 186 14.99 -27.41 50.69
C GLN A 186 13.84 -28.07 49.88
N ILE A 187 14.07 -29.18 49.16
CA ILE A 187 14.09 -30.54 49.76
C ILE A 187 14.82 -31.55 48.84
N ASN A 188 15.70 -32.31 49.48
CA ASN A 188 16.38 -33.55 49.11
C ASN A 188 15.79 -34.40 47.96
N LEU A 189 16.55 -34.56 46.88
CA LEU A 189 16.47 -35.73 46.00
C LEU A 189 17.54 -36.75 46.44
N ARG A 190 17.10 -37.86 47.05
CA ARG A 190 17.96 -39.01 47.37
C ARG A 190 18.41 -39.69 46.07
N PRO A 191 19.69 -40.07 45.92
CA PRO A 191 20.12 -40.87 44.77
C PRO A 191 19.77 -42.35 45.03
N ARG A 192 18.93 -42.95 44.19
CA ARG A 192 18.77 -44.41 44.15
C ARG A 192 19.91 -45.00 43.32
N HIS A 193 20.88 -45.65 43.98
CA HIS A 193 21.71 -46.65 43.32
C HIS A 193 21.93 -47.90 44.18
N ARG A 194 21.47 -49.03 43.60
CA ARG A 194 21.94 -50.42 43.65
C ARG A 194 22.20 -51.10 45.00
N ARG A 195 21.62 -52.30 45.15
CA ARG A 195 22.39 -53.55 45.09
C ARG A 195 21.50 -54.76 44.80
N LEU A 196 22.05 -55.63 43.94
CA LEU A 196 21.62 -57.00 43.68
C LEU A 196 21.71 -57.83 44.96
N ALA A 197 20.78 -58.78 45.14
CA ALA A 197 20.95 -59.92 46.04
C ALA A 197 20.60 -61.19 45.26
N VAL A 198 21.52 -62.15 45.33
CA VAL A 198 21.42 -63.54 44.85
C VAL A 198 21.10 -64.43 46.05
N ALA A 199 20.30 -65.49 45.82
CA ALA A 199 19.97 -66.69 46.62
C ALA A 199 18.44 -66.88 46.57
N THR A 200 17.86 -67.96 46.07
CA THR A 200 18.18 -69.40 46.21
C THR A 200 17.72 -70.14 44.95
#